data_AF-A0A3R6SMB0-F1
#
_entry.id   AF-A0A3R6SMB0-F1
#
_cell.length_a   1.000
_cell.length_b   1.000
_cell.length_c   1.000
_cell.angle_alpha   90.00
_cell.angle_beta   90.00
_cell.angle_gamma   90.00
#
_symmetry.space_group_name_H-M   'P 1'
#
loop_
_entity.id
_entity.type
_entity.pdbx_description
1 polymer ?
#
loop_
_entity_poly.entity_id
_entity_poly.type
_entity_poly.pdbx_seq_one_letter_code
_entity_poly.pdbx_strand_id
1 'polypeptide(L)'
;MSLIRPDGVIVQFDAEDLIVKLKEDIKQYGFGKRVRAWCLNTEGVVIYINYNYLDEEPVLRDIEKEHGVYFKIMAMGELLPLLEKENSILY
;
A
#
# COMPACT_ATOMS: atom_id res chain seq x y z
N MET A 1 -10.60 -1.66 6.89
CA MET A 1 -10.16 -3.04 7.26
C MET A 1 -9.11 -3.02 8.36
N SER A 2 -8.98 -4.06 9.17
CA SER A 2 -8.02 -4.09 10.29
C SER A 2 -7.11 -5.32 10.17
N LEU A 3 -5.83 -5.13 9.85
CA LEU A 3 -4.86 -6.21 9.96
C LEU A 3 -4.37 -6.26 11.40
N ILE A 4 -4.74 -7.31 12.13
CA ILE A 4 -4.15 -7.59 13.44
C ILE A 4 -2.86 -8.35 13.17
N ARG A 5 -1.72 -7.67 13.35
CA ARG A 5 -0.42 -8.30 13.22
C ARG A 5 -0.16 -9.29 14.38
N PRO A 6 0.73 -10.28 14.21
CA PRO A 6 1.07 -11.26 15.26
C PRO A 6 1.68 -10.63 16.53
N ASP A 7 2.18 -9.40 16.46
CA ASP A 7 2.70 -8.60 17.57
C ASP A 7 1.61 -7.83 18.33
N GLY A 8 0.34 -7.99 17.95
CA GLY A 8 -0.81 -7.30 18.55
C GLY A 8 -1.02 -5.88 18.04
N VAL A 9 -0.24 -5.40 17.07
CA VAL A 9 -0.47 -4.09 16.44
C VAL A 9 -1.65 -4.19 15.48
N ILE A 10 -2.71 -3.46 15.79
CA ILE A 10 -3.87 -3.30 14.93
C ILE A 10 -3.54 -2.21 13.91
N VAL A 11 -3.27 -2.62 12.66
CA VAL A 11 -3.19 -1.68 11.54
C VAL A 11 -4.60 -1.55 10.97
N GLN A 12 -5.33 -0.53 11.42
CA GLN A 12 -6.54 -0.09 10.75
C GLN A 12 -6.13 0.58 9.44
N PHE A 13 -6.52 -0.05 8.34
CA PHE A 13 -6.30 0.41 6.99
C PHE A 13 -7.63 0.40 6.25
N ASP A 14 -8.17 1.57 5.93
CA ASP A 14 -9.25 1.65 4.96
C ASP A 14 -8.67 1.63 3.55
N ALA A 15 -8.54 0.40 3.05
CA ALA A 15 -8.21 0.14 1.65
C ALA A 15 -9.16 0.86 0.70
N GLU A 16 -10.42 1.04 1.09
CA GLU A 16 -11.42 1.77 0.30
C GLU A 16 -11.06 3.25 0.15
N ASP A 17 -10.76 3.96 1.24
CA ASP A 17 -10.29 5.35 1.19
C ASP A 17 -8.99 5.48 0.38
N LEU A 18 -8.07 4.53 0.53
CA LEU A 18 -6.80 4.55 -0.19
C LEU A 18 -6.99 4.32 -1.70
N ILE A 19 -7.92 3.45 -2.10
CA ILE A 19 -8.33 3.23 -3.49
C ILE A 19 -9.00 4.49 -4.05
N VAL A 20 -9.92 5.10 -3.30
CA VAL A 20 -10.62 6.33 -3.74
C VAL A 20 -9.61 7.45 -3.99
N LYS A 21 -8.72 7.70 -3.02
CA LYS A 21 -7.67 8.71 -3.14
C LYS A 21 -6.74 8.43 -4.32
N LEU A 22 -6.33 7.17 -4.52
CA LEU A 22 -5.47 6.79 -5.64
C LEU A 22 -6.17 7.01 -7.00
N LYS A 23 -7.48 6.76 -7.09
CA LYS A 23 -8.28 7.07 -8.30
C LYS A 23 -8.33 8.57 -8.58
N GLU A 24 -8.46 9.40 -7.56
CA GLU A 24 -8.41 10.86 -7.70
C GLU A 24 -7.01 11.33 -8.14
N ASP A 25 -5.96 10.82 -7.51
CA ASP A 25 -4.57 11.11 -7.87
C ASP A 25 -4.28 10.71 -9.33
N ILE A 26 -4.77 9.56 -9.78
CA ILE A 26 -4.65 9.12 -11.18
C ILE A 26 -5.35 10.08 -12.14
N LYS A 27 -6.53 10.61 -11.76
CA LYS A 27 -7.24 11.61 -12.58
C LYS A 27 -6.49 12.94 -12.64
N GLN A 28 -5.86 13.34 -11.53
CA GLN A 28 -5.16 14.62 -11.42
C GLN A 28 -3.76 14.60 -12.05
N TYR A 29 -3.00 13.52 -11.85
CA TYR A 29 -1.58 13.43 -12.21
C TYR A 29 -1.29 12.44 -13.34
N GLY A 30 -2.26 11.61 -13.71
CA GLY A 30 -2.16 10.64 -14.79
C GLY A 30 -1.71 9.24 -14.33
N PHE A 31 -2.16 8.23 -15.07
CA PHE A 31 -1.96 6.80 -14.79
C PHE A 31 -0.49 6.38 -14.66
N GLY A 32 0.41 7.07 -15.38
CA GLY A 32 1.84 6.76 -15.45
C GLY A 32 2.68 7.39 -14.33
N LYS A 33 2.10 8.20 -13.43
CA LYS A 33 2.88 8.78 -12.32
C LYS A 33 3.35 7.66 -11.39
N ARG A 34 4.64 7.68 -11.06
CA ARG A 34 5.25 6.69 -10.17
C ARG A 34 5.07 7.10 -8.72
N VAL A 35 4.72 6.12 -7.90
CA VAL A 35 4.58 6.25 -6.45
C VAL A 35 5.41 5.16 -5.77
N ARG A 36 5.72 5.39 -4.50
CA ARG A 36 6.33 4.40 -3.63
C ARG A 36 5.24 3.75 -2.79
N ALA A 37 5.01 2.47 -3.00
CA ALA A 37 4.10 1.68 -2.19
C ALA A 37 4.84 0.96 -1.06
N TRP A 38 4.24 0.92 0.13
CA TRP A 38 4.65 0.08 1.23
C TRP A 38 4.03 -1.29 1.00
N CYS A 39 4.89 -2.30 0.86
CA CYS A 39 4.52 -3.68 0.63
C CYS A 39 4.89 -4.48 1.88
N LEU A 40 3.95 -5.22 2.45
CA LEU A 40 4.19 -6.18 3.52
C LEU A 40 4.19 -7.59 2.92
N ASN A 41 5.29 -8.32 3.05
CA ASN A 41 5.29 -9.74 2.70
C ASN A 41 4.90 -10.58 3.92
N THR A 42 3.74 -11.23 3.85
CA THR A 42 3.25 -12.15 4.88
C THR A 42 2.99 -13.51 4.24
N GLU A 43 3.80 -14.51 4.62
CA GLU A 43 3.62 -15.91 4.20
C GLU A 43 3.50 -16.12 2.68
N GLY A 44 4.22 -15.31 1.88
CA GLY A 44 4.20 -15.38 0.41
C GLY A 44 3.12 -14.55 -0.26
N VAL A 45 2.28 -13.86 0.52
CA VAL A 45 1.30 -12.87 0.04
C VAL A 45 1.88 -11.47 0.26
N VAL A 46 1.88 -10.67 -0.81
CA VAL A 46 2.28 -9.26 -0.76
C VAL A 46 1.04 -8.42 -0.54
N ILE A 47 1.02 -7.69 0.58
CA ILE A 47 -0.05 -6.77 0.93
C ILE A 47 0.40 -5.33 0.74
N TYR A 48 -0.38 -4.52 0.02
CA TYR A 48 -0.11 -3.10 -0.20
C TYR A 48 -0.79 -2.26 0.89
N ILE A 49 0.02 -1.75 1.82
CA ILE A 49 -0.49 -1.11 3.05
C ILE A 49 -0.47 0.42 3.01
N ASN A 50 0.27 1.02 2.08
CA ASN A 50 0.30 2.48 1.90
C ASN A 50 0.96 2.86 0.57
N TYR A 51 0.81 4.10 0.13
CA TYR A 51 1.63 4.70 -0.91
C TYR A 51 1.98 6.16 -0.60
N ASN A 52 3.07 6.63 -1.18
CA ASN A 52 3.43 8.03 -1.18
C ASN A 52 4.08 8.45 -2.50
N TYR A 53 4.09 9.75 -2.75
CA TYR A 53 4.80 10.34 -3.87
C TYR A 53 6.31 10.15 -3.73
N LEU A 54 7.01 10.12 -4.86
CA LEU A 54 8.48 9.99 -4.86
C LEU A 54 9.20 11.27 -4.41
N ASP A 55 8.47 12.38 -4.33
CA ASP A 55 8.98 13.68 -3.90
C ASP A 55 9.28 13.74 -2.40
N GLU A 56 8.74 12.78 -1.63
CA GLU A 56 9.07 12.61 -0.22
C GLU A 56 10.05 11.44 -0.06
N GLU A 57 11.02 11.57 0.86
CA GLU A 57 11.89 10.47 1.29
C GLU A 57 11.27 9.77 2.51
N PRO A 58 10.46 8.73 2.33
CA PRO A 58 9.96 7.99 3.45
C PRO A 58 11.05 7.13 4.06
N VAL A 59 11.06 7.13 5.38
CA VAL A 59 11.91 6.28 6.21
C VAL A 59 11.06 5.09 6.67
N LEU A 60 11.48 3.87 6.34
CA LEU A 60 10.95 2.68 7.01
C LEU A 60 11.50 2.66 8.42
N ARG A 61 10.60 2.56 9.41
CA ARG A 61 11.00 2.28 10.79
C ARG A 61 11.63 0.89 10.84
N ASP A 62 12.60 0.69 11.73
CA ASP A 62 13.31 -0.60 11.79
C ASP A 62 12.36 -1.77 12.12
N ILE A 63 11.34 -1.51 12.96
CA ILE A 63 10.26 -2.46 13.21
C ILE A 63 9.54 -2.88 11.92
N GLU A 64 9.30 -1.96 10.98
CA GLU A 64 8.64 -2.27 9.71
C GLU A 64 9.52 -3.17 8.84
N LYS A 65 10.84 -2.94 8.83
CA LYS A 65 11.78 -3.82 8.13
C LYS A 65 11.82 -5.22 8.74
N GLU A 66 11.83 -5.32 10.06
CA GLU A 66 11.80 -6.61 10.77
C GLU A 66 10.54 -7.41 10.47
N HIS A 67 9.42 -6.73 10.26
CA HIS A 67 8.15 -7.36 9.85
C HIS A 67 8.06 -7.64 8.34
N GLY A 68 9.13 -7.47 7.56
CA GLY A 68 9.13 -7.74 6.13
C GLY A 68 8.40 -6.69 5.29
N VAL A 69 8.26 -5.46 5.81
CA VAL A 69 7.79 -4.32 5.03
C VAL A 69 8.94 -3.77 4.19
N TYR A 70 8.67 -3.54 2.91
CA TYR A 70 9.61 -2.97 1.97
C TYR A 70 8.93 -1.97 1.06
N PHE A 71 9.75 -1.13 0.42
CA PHE A 71 9.28 -0.19 -0.59
C PHE A 71 9.31 -0.80 -1.97
N LYS A 72 8.25 -0.55 -2.73
CA LYS A 72 8.20 -0.85 -4.16
C LYS A 72 7.78 0.40 -4.93
N ILE A 73 8.58 0.80 -5.91
CA ILE A 73 8.21 1.88 -6.82
C ILE A 73 7.43 1.28 -7.98
N MET A 74 6.24 1.82 -8.24
CA MET A 74 5.40 1.39 -9.37
C MET A 74 4.51 2.52 -9.85
N ALA A 75 3.90 2.37 -11.02
CA ALA A 75 2.93 3.36 -11.49
C ALA A 75 1.64 3.28 -10.65
N MET A 76 1.00 4.43 -10.40
CA MET A 76 -0.31 4.48 -9.73
C MET A 76 -1.33 3.56 -10.41
N GLY A 77 -1.28 3.52 -11.74
CA GLY A 77 -2.12 2.65 -12.55
C GLY A 77 -1.87 1.14 -12.38
N GLU A 78 -0.66 0.75 -11.96
CA GLU A 78 -0.35 -0.63 -11.61
C GLU A 78 -0.75 -0.95 -10.17
N LEU A 79 -0.67 0.04 -9.27
CA LEU A 79 -1.04 -0.10 -7.87
C LEU A 79 -2.55 -0.24 -7.66
N LEU A 80 -3.35 0.52 -8.41
CA LEU A 80 -4.81 0.53 -8.28
C LEU A 80 -5.47 -0.86 -8.39
N PRO A 81 -5.25 -1.66 -9.46
CA PRO A 81 -5.87 -2.97 -9.56
C PRO A 81 -5.36 -3.97 -8.52
N LEU A 82 -4.18 -3.75 -7.93
CA LEU A 82 -3.65 -4.60 -6.87
C LEU A 82 -4.41 -4.36 -5.57
N LEU A 83 -4.59 -3.09 -5.19
CA LEU A 83 -5.40 -2.71 -4.04
C LEU A 83 -6.87 -3.15 -4.19
N GLU A 84 -7.46 -2.97 -5.37
CA GLU A 84 -8.82 -3.43 -5.65
C GLU A 84 -8.95 -4.96 -5.53
N LYS A 85 -7.95 -5.70 -6.00
CA LYS A 85 -7.93 -7.16 -5.90
C LYS A 85 -7.79 -7.62 -4.44
N GLU A 86 -6.95 -6.97 -3.65
CA GLU A 86 -6.84 -7.25 -2.21
C GLU A 86 -8.15 -6.98 -1.47
N ASN A 87 -8.80 -5.86 -1.79
CA ASN A 87 -10.10 -5.49 -1.20
C ASN A 87 -11.21 -6.48 -1.58
N SER A 88 -11.14 -7.07 -2.78
CA SER A 88 -12.13 -8.04 -3.27
C SER A 88 -11.97 -9.46 -2.70
N ILE A 89 -10.81 -9.82 -2.14
CA ILE A 89 -10.58 -11.16 -1.54
C ILE A 89 -11.13 -11.23 -0.10
N LEU A 90 -11.38 -10.08 0.52
CA LEU A 90 -11.89 -9.95 1.89
C LEU A 90 -13.43 -9.88 1.99
N TYR A 91 -14.14 -10.20 0.90
CA TYR A 91 -15.61 -10.24 0.81
C TYR A 91 -16.15 -11.63 0.47
#